data_AF-A0A2D4HH40-F1
#
_entry.id   AF-A0A2D4HH40-F1
#
_cell.length_a   1.000
_cell.length_b   1.000
_cell.length_c   1.000
_cell.angle_alpha   90.00
_cell.angle_beta   90.00
_cell.angle_gamma   90.00
#
_symmetry.space_group_name_H-M   'P 1'
#
loop_
_entity.id
_entity.type
_entity.pdbx_description
1 polymer ?
#
loop_
_entity_poly.entity_id
_entity_poly.type
_entity_poly.pdbx_seq_one_letter_code
_entity_poly.pdbx_strand_id
1 'polypeptide(L)'
;ACRKVLEQLHQAVTSPQPPPLPLESFIYNILYEVPLPPAGRSLKFSGVYGPIICQRPSNNELPLFDFPVKDVFELLGVENILQLFTCALLEFQILLYSQHYQRLMTVAETITALMFPFQWQHVYVPI
;
A
#
# COMPACT_ATOMS: atom_id res chain seq x y z
N ALA A 1 1.79 -6.04 -3.19
CA ALA A 1 1.90 -7.52 -2.94
C ALA A 1 1.11 -7.98 -1.71
N CYS A 2 1.11 -7.21 -0.62
CA CYS A 2 0.44 -7.53 0.63
C CYS A 2 -1.05 -7.84 0.47
N ARG A 3 -1.78 -7.07 -0.36
CA ARG A 3 -3.18 -7.32 -0.66
C ARG A 3 -3.45 -8.75 -1.16
N LYS A 4 -2.66 -9.24 -2.13
CA LYS A 4 -2.79 -10.60 -2.68
C LYS A 4 -2.50 -11.68 -1.64
N VAL A 5 -1.52 -11.45 -0.76
CA VAL A 5 -1.23 -12.35 0.38
C VAL A 5 -2.47 -12.45 1.27
N LEU A 6 -3.01 -11.31 1.70
CA LEU A 6 -4.16 -11.25 2.60
C LEU A 6 -5.42 -11.84 1.96
N GLU A 7 -5.64 -11.59 0.67
CA GLU A 7 -6.76 -12.18 -0.09
C GLU A 7 -6.65 -13.71 -0.13
N GLN A 8 -5.46 -14.26 -0.43
CA GLN A 8 -5.27 -15.72 -0.46
C GLN A 8 -5.39 -16.35 0.93
N LEU A 9 -4.85 -15.71 1.98
CA LEU A 9 -5.01 -16.19 3.36
C LEU A 9 -6.47 -16.15 3.80
N HIS A 10 -7.19 -15.06 3.50
CA HIS A 10 -8.60 -14.94 3.81
C HIS A 10 -9.42 -16.02 3.10
N GLN A 11 -9.17 -16.23 1.80
CA GLN A 11 -9.77 -17.31 1.04
C GLN A 11 -9.48 -18.68 1.68
N ALA A 12 -8.27 -18.89 2.19
CA ALA A 12 -7.87 -20.16 2.78
C ALA A 12 -8.52 -20.45 4.13
N VAL A 13 -8.78 -19.40 4.92
CA VAL A 13 -9.52 -19.49 6.18
C VAL A 13 -11.01 -19.72 5.94
N THR A 14 -11.58 -19.11 4.91
CA THR A 14 -13.03 -19.14 4.64
C THR A 14 -13.47 -20.29 3.75
N SER A 15 -12.54 -20.90 3.03
CA SER A 15 -12.80 -22.02 2.14
C SER A 15 -13.25 -23.27 2.91
N PRO A 16 -14.26 -24.01 2.42
CA PRO A 16 -14.63 -25.31 2.98
C PRO A 16 -13.59 -26.40 2.69
N GLN A 17 -12.75 -26.21 1.66
CA GLN A 17 -11.65 -27.10 1.35
C GLN A 17 -10.38 -26.67 2.09
N PRO A 18 -9.66 -27.59 2.74
CA PRO A 18 -8.44 -27.27 3.46
C PRO A 18 -7.34 -26.79 2.49
N PRO A 19 -6.49 -25.84 2.91
CA PRO A 19 -5.32 -25.43 2.13
C PRO A 19 -4.30 -26.57 2.01
N PRO A 20 -3.38 -26.51 1.03
CA PRO A 20 -2.40 -27.57 0.80
C PRO A 20 -1.35 -27.72 1.91
N LEU A 21 -1.16 -26.68 2.73
CA LEU A 21 -0.32 -26.68 3.93
C LEU A 21 -1.05 -25.96 5.07
N PRO A 22 -0.67 -26.17 6.34
CA PRO A 22 -1.20 -25.38 7.46
C PRO A 22 -1.02 -23.88 7.23
N LEU A 23 -1.99 -23.06 7.64
CA LEU A 23 -1.97 -21.61 7.44
C LEU A 23 -0.74 -20.97 8.07
N GLU A 24 -0.32 -21.48 9.22
CA GLU A 24 0.87 -21.06 9.96
C GLU A 24 2.14 -21.22 9.13
N SER A 25 2.19 -22.21 8.23
CA SER A 25 3.34 -22.41 7.33
C SER A 25 3.45 -21.28 6.31
N PHE A 26 2.33 -20.81 5.77
CA PHE A 26 2.31 -19.67 4.85
C PHE A 26 2.64 -18.35 5.57
N ILE A 27 2.10 -18.16 6.78
CA ILE A 27 2.41 -16.99 7.60
C ILE A 27 3.90 -16.98 7.96
N TYR A 28 4.44 -18.13 8.40
CA TYR A 28 5.86 -18.27 8.73
C TYR A 28 6.75 -18.00 7.52
N ASN A 29 6.42 -18.58 6.36
CA ASN A 29 7.17 -18.36 5.13
C ASN A 29 7.26 -16.87 4.79
N ILE A 30 6.14 -16.14 4.82
CA ILE A 30 6.09 -14.73 4.46
C ILE A 30 6.85 -13.84 5.46
N LEU A 31 6.80 -14.16 6.75
CA LEU A 31 7.44 -13.35 7.79
C LEU A 31 8.93 -13.63 7.93
N TYR A 32 9.37 -14.87 7.72
CA TYR A 32 10.72 -15.31 8.10
C TYR A 32 11.56 -15.84 6.94
N GLU A 33 10.95 -16.36 5.87
CA GLU A 33 11.69 -17.03 4.80
C GLU A 33 11.72 -16.25 3.48
N VAL A 34 10.68 -15.47 3.18
CA VAL A 34 10.63 -14.64 1.96
C VAL A 34 11.56 -13.43 2.15
N PRO A 35 12.68 -13.33 1.40
CA PRO A 35 13.59 -12.21 1.56
C PRO A 35 13.05 -10.95 0.90
N LEU A 36 13.51 -9.78 1.34
CA LEU A 36 13.27 -8.55 0.62
C LEU A 36 14.00 -8.58 -0.74
N PRO A 37 13.34 -8.26 -1.87
CA PRO A 37 14.02 -8.18 -3.16
C PRO A 37 15.16 -7.16 -3.13
N PRO A 38 16.27 -7.39 -3.88
CA PRO A 38 17.24 -6.33 -4.16
C PRO A 38 16.58 -5.14 -4.87
N ALA A 39 17.17 -3.95 -4.75
CA ALA A 39 16.65 -2.75 -5.43
C ALA A 39 16.59 -2.96 -6.96
N GLY A 40 15.49 -2.56 -7.59
CA GLY A 40 15.22 -2.76 -9.02
C GLY A 40 14.91 -4.20 -9.42
N ARG A 41 14.63 -5.10 -8.46
CA ARG A 41 14.33 -6.51 -8.73
C ARG A 41 12.93 -6.90 -8.25
N SER A 42 12.42 -7.96 -8.87
CA SER A 42 11.18 -8.63 -8.48
C SER A 42 11.52 -9.99 -7.84
N LEU A 43 10.72 -10.38 -6.86
CA LEU A 43 10.74 -11.72 -6.28
C LEU A 43 9.38 -12.38 -6.51
N LYS A 44 9.41 -13.64 -6.88
CA LYS A 44 8.22 -14.50 -6.99
C LYS A 44 8.34 -15.58 -5.93
N PHE A 45 7.32 -15.70 -5.08
CA PHE A 45 7.24 -16.73 -4.04
C PHE A 45 5.88 -17.42 -4.08
N SER A 46 5.77 -18.55 -3.40
CA SER A 46 4.54 -19.36 -3.37
C SER A 46 3.58 -18.79 -2.33
N GLY A 47 2.40 -18.33 -2.77
CA GLY A 47 1.26 -18.08 -1.89
C GLY A 47 0.43 -19.34 -1.66
N VAL A 48 -0.71 -19.21 -0.99
CA VAL A 48 -1.59 -20.35 -0.65
C VAL A 48 -2.18 -21.01 -1.89
N TYR A 49 -2.66 -20.21 -2.84
CA TYR A 49 -3.38 -20.69 -4.03
C TYR A 49 -2.68 -20.35 -5.35
N GLY A 50 -1.51 -19.71 -5.27
CA GLY A 50 -0.76 -19.34 -6.46
C GLY A 50 0.41 -18.43 -6.13
N PRO A 51 1.30 -18.20 -7.10
CA PRO A 51 2.48 -17.40 -6.87
C PRO A 51 2.13 -15.93 -6.64
N ILE A 52 2.87 -15.29 -5.75
CA ILE A 52 2.80 -13.86 -5.46
C ILE A 52 4.10 -13.22 -5.90
N ILE A 53 3.98 -12.06 -6.57
CA ILE A 53 5.13 -11.26 -7.02
C ILE A 53 5.19 -10.00 -6.17
N CYS A 54 6.35 -9.73 -5.60
CA CYS A 54 6.68 -8.45 -4.99
C CYS A 54 7.87 -7.81 -5.72
N GLN A 55 7.90 -6.49 -5.74
CA GLN A 55 8.90 -5.72 -6.47
C GLN A 55 9.46 -4.66 -5.55
N ARG A 56 10.76 -4.40 -5.68
CA ARG A 56 11.40 -3.27 -5.01
C ARG A 56 11.90 -2.32 -6.09
N PRO A 57 11.40 -1.08 -6.15
CA PRO A 57 11.93 -0.07 -7.05
C PRO A 57 13.44 0.15 -6.85
N SER A 58 14.11 0.54 -7.91
CA SER A 58 15.50 1.02 -7.86
C SER A 58 15.56 2.44 -7.31
N ASN A 59 16.76 2.91 -6.97
CA ASN A 59 16.95 4.26 -6.42
C ASN A 59 16.65 5.38 -7.43
N ASN A 60 16.52 5.04 -8.72
CA ASN A 60 16.23 5.98 -9.80
C ASN A 60 14.77 5.90 -10.28
N GLU A 61 13.94 5.10 -9.61
CA GLU A 61 12.51 4.96 -9.90
C GLU A 61 11.69 5.67 -8.83
N LEU A 62 10.42 5.95 -9.15
CA LEU A 62 9.48 6.43 -8.16
C LEU A 62 9.31 5.40 -7.03
N PRO A 63 9.06 5.85 -5.78
CA PRO A 63 8.80 4.95 -4.67
C PRO A 63 7.60 4.05 -4.95
N LEU A 64 7.61 2.86 -4.35
CA LEU A 64 6.51 1.91 -4.49
C LEU A 64 5.25 2.53 -3.86
N PHE A 65 4.17 2.60 -4.63
CA PHE A 65 2.90 3.14 -4.17
C PHE A 65 1.74 2.22 -4.60
N ASP A 66 1.11 1.59 -3.61
CA ASP A 66 0.12 0.52 -3.83
C ASP A 66 -1.34 1.05 -3.83
N PHE A 67 -1.55 2.36 -3.65
CA PHE A 67 -2.90 2.95 -3.66
C PHE A 67 -3.28 3.52 -5.04
N PRO A 68 -4.56 3.41 -5.44
CA PRO A 68 -5.03 3.92 -6.72
C PRO A 68 -5.11 5.45 -6.70
N VAL A 69 -4.05 6.13 -7.17
CA VAL A 69 -4.00 7.60 -7.27
C VAL A 69 -5.21 8.15 -8.03
N LYS A 70 -5.63 7.45 -9.10
CA LYS A 70 -6.80 7.82 -9.90
C LYS A 70 -8.06 8.02 -9.04
N ASP A 71 -8.30 7.16 -8.06
CA ASP A 71 -9.49 7.21 -7.22
C ASP A 71 -9.51 8.50 -6.38
N VAL A 72 -8.33 9.04 -6.01
CA VAL A 72 -8.22 10.32 -5.29
C VAL A 72 -8.64 11.47 -6.18
N PHE A 73 -8.20 11.48 -7.45
CA PHE A 73 -8.61 12.47 -8.45
C PHE A 73 -10.09 12.42 -8.76
N GLU A 74 -10.68 11.23 -8.84
CA GLU A 74 -12.13 11.07 -9.01
C GLU A 74 -12.90 11.51 -7.75
N LEU A 75 -12.36 11.27 -6.55
CA LEU A 75 -13.02 11.60 -5.28
C LEU A 75 -13.02 13.09 -4.97
N LEU A 76 -11.87 13.76 -5.14
CA LEU A 76 -11.69 15.16 -4.73
C LEU A 76 -11.82 16.13 -5.91
N GLY A 77 -11.58 15.68 -7.14
CA GLY A 77 -11.39 16.57 -8.28
C GLY A 77 -10.03 17.26 -8.27
N VAL A 78 -9.61 17.76 -9.44
CA VAL A 78 -8.27 18.32 -9.65
C VAL A 78 -8.00 19.54 -8.76
N GLU A 79 -8.96 20.47 -8.69
CA GLU A 79 -8.82 21.73 -7.93
C GLU A 79 -8.56 21.48 -6.43
N ASN A 80 -9.34 20.57 -5.81
CA ASN A 80 -9.19 20.27 -4.39
C ASN A 80 -7.88 19.52 -4.10
N ILE A 81 -7.40 18.68 -5.02
CA ILE A 81 -6.10 18.03 -4.87
C ILE A 81 -4.97 19.05 -4.93
N LEU A 82 -5.04 19.99 -5.89
CA LEU A 82 -4.04 21.05 -5.98
C LEU A 82 -4.02 21.91 -4.72
N GLN A 83 -5.20 22.25 -4.18
CA GLN A 83 -5.31 22.98 -2.92
C GLN A 83 -4.71 22.18 -1.75
N LEU A 84 -5.09 20.90 -1.60
CA LEU A 84 -4.61 20.03 -0.54
C LEU A 84 -3.09 19.83 -0.62
N PHE A 85 -2.56 19.60 -1.83
CA PHE A 85 -1.14 19.45 -2.07
C PHE A 85 -0.38 20.75 -1.78
N THR A 86 -0.94 21.91 -2.16
CA THR A 86 -0.38 23.22 -1.81
C THR A 86 -0.34 23.40 -0.30
N CYS A 87 -1.42 23.04 0.41
CA CYS A 87 -1.44 23.09 1.87
C CYS A 87 -0.37 22.19 2.49
N ALA A 88 -0.14 21.01 1.90
CA ALA A 88 0.87 20.08 2.39
C ALA A 88 2.29 20.62 2.18
N LEU A 89 2.59 21.18 0.99
CA LEU A 89 3.89 21.79 0.69
C LEU A 89 4.18 23.04 1.53
N LEU A 90 3.14 23.75 1.97
CA LEU A 90 3.24 24.90 2.87
C LEU A 90 3.21 24.51 4.36
N GLU A 91 3.21 23.20 4.66
CA GLU A 91 3.18 22.66 6.03
C GLU A 91 1.98 23.14 6.87
N PHE A 92 0.84 23.41 6.24
CA PHE A 92 -0.38 23.73 6.97
C PHE A 92 -0.91 22.51 7.74
N GLN A 93 -1.64 22.78 8.83
CA GLN A 93 -2.36 21.73 9.55
C GLN A 93 -3.53 21.24 8.69
N ILE A 94 -3.47 19.96 8.29
CA ILE A 94 -4.47 19.33 7.44
C ILE A 94 -5.27 18.32 8.28
N LEU A 95 -6.60 18.45 8.24
CA LEU A 95 -7.52 17.47 8.79
C LEU A 95 -8.34 16.86 7.65
N LEU A 96 -8.21 15.55 7.47
CA LEU A 96 -9.00 14.78 6.51
C LEU A 96 -10.19 14.14 7.25
N TYR A 97 -11.38 14.23 6.66
CA TYR A 97 -12.59 13.63 7.23
C TYR A 97 -13.34 12.82 6.17
N SER A 98 -13.72 11.60 6.54
CA SER A 98 -14.55 10.73 5.71
C SER A 98 -15.24 9.70 6.59
N GLN A 99 -16.41 9.23 6.14
CA GLN A 99 -17.07 8.07 6.72
C GLN A 99 -16.38 6.74 6.33
N HIS A 100 -15.50 6.76 5.33
CA HIS A 100 -14.81 5.59 4.82
C HIS A 100 -13.31 5.64 5.11
N TYR A 101 -12.84 4.82 6.05
CA TYR A 101 -11.43 4.75 6.45
C TYR A 101 -10.47 4.50 5.28
N GLN A 102 -10.85 3.64 4.33
CA GLN A 102 -10.04 3.37 3.14
C GLN A 102 -9.82 4.65 2.31
N ARG A 103 -10.83 5.52 2.18
CA ARG A 103 -10.69 6.77 1.42
C ARG A 103 -9.75 7.74 2.13
N LEU A 104 -9.83 7.84 3.47
CA LEU A 104 -8.90 8.64 4.26
C LEU A 104 -7.47 8.21 4.03
N MET A 105 -7.19 6.91 4.16
CA MET A 105 -5.87 6.36 3.94
C MET A 105 -5.37 6.59 2.50
N THR A 106 -6.19 6.30 1.49
CA THR A 106 -5.80 6.52 0.09
C THR A 106 -5.46 7.99 -0.19
N VAL A 107 -6.25 8.94 0.32
CA VAL A 107 -5.98 10.38 0.14
C VAL A 107 -4.71 10.80 0.86
N ALA A 108 -4.55 10.43 2.14
CA ALA A 108 -3.39 10.78 2.96
C ALA A 108 -2.07 10.24 2.37
N GLU A 109 -2.07 8.96 1.99
CA GLU A 109 -0.91 8.30 1.38
C GLU A 109 -0.59 8.87 -0.01
N THR A 110 -1.62 9.21 -0.81
CA THR A 110 -1.42 9.81 -2.13
C THR A 110 -0.78 11.19 -2.04
N ILE A 111 -1.26 12.04 -1.14
CA ILE A 111 -0.66 13.37 -0.93
C ILE A 111 0.79 13.24 -0.47
N THR A 112 1.07 12.34 0.47
CA THR A 112 2.43 12.08 0.94
C THR A 112 3.34 11.55 -0.18
N ALA A 113 2.82 10.66 -1.04
CA ALA A 113 3.57 10.12 -2.18
C ALA A 113 3.86 11.19 -3.25
N LEU A 114 2.92 12.10 -3.51
CA LEU A 114 3.10 13.21 -4.45
C LEU A 114 4.16 14.22 -3.99
N MET A 115 4.48 14.26 -2.70
CA MET A 115 5.52 15.15 -2.18
C MET A 115 6.94 14.70 -2.55
N PHE A 116 7.14 13.49 -3.09
CA PHE A 116 8.46 13.01 -3.50
C PHE A 116 9.21 14.07 -4.33
N PRO A 117 10.48 14.38 -4.00
CA PRO A 117 11.36 13.70 -3.05
C PRO A 117 11.27 14.20 -1.59
N PHE A 118 10.37 15.14 -1.29
CA PHE A 118 10.12 15.61 0.07
C PHE A 118 9.34 14.59 0.89
N GLN A 119 9.48 14.70 2.21
CA GLN A 119 8.78 13.87 3.19
C GLN A 119 8.04 14.77 4.16
N TRP A 120 6.87 14.35 4.62
CA TRP A 120 6.14 15.02 5.69
C TRP A 120 6.97 15.01 6.98
N GLN A 121 7.28 16.18 7.54
CA GLN A 121 8.16 16.32 8.72
C GLN A 121 7.40 16.35 10.05
N HIS A 122 6.08 16.54 10.01
CA HIS A 122 5.24 16.71 11.19
C HIS A 122 4.52 15.42 11.57
N VAL A 123 3.67 15.48 12.60
CA VAL A 123 2.86 14.34 13.02
C VAL A 123 1.97 13.87 11.86
N TYR A 124 2.03 12.57 11.59
CA TYR A 124 1.20 11.90 10.57
C TYR A 124 0.34 10.82 11.24
N VAL A 125 -0.98 11.01 11.20
CA VAL A 125 -1.98 10.07 11.75
C VAL A 125 -3.11 9.94 10.73
N PRO A 126 -3.05 8.95 9.82
CA PRO A 126 -4.01 8.85 8.71
C PRO A 126 -5.40 8.31 9.12
N ILE A 127 -5.51 7.62 10.26
CA ILE A 127 -6.75 7.07 10.83
C ILE A 127 -6.68 7.16 12.36
#